data_AF-A0A8D0KYH5-F1
#
_entry.id   AF-A0A8D0KYH5-F1
#
_cell.length_a   1.000
_cell.length_b   1.000
_cell.length_c   1.000
_cell.angle_alpha   90.00
_cell.angle_beta   90.00
_cell.angle_gamma   90.00
#
_symmetry.space_group_name_H-M   'P 1'
#
loop_
_entity.id
_entity.type
_entity.pdbx_description
1 polymer ?
#
loop_
_entity_poly.entity_id
_entity_poly.type
_entity_poly.pdbx_seq_one_letter_code
_entity_poly.pdbx_strand_id
1 'polypeptide(L)'
;MHRIQPGDKVLIKSWKESSLTPRWEGPYVVLITTETAVRTAEKGVLLITHMPQAWAGLNHQPHQPFEWTLTIEGGNQKQIQTIITSGAPSFTSPLCTLIPVIPCIQDTGFYICPSSNPGRNYCSYPDHYYCGHWGCETIASDWEPQIKDKFLKSGWVPCPKRNKKRAVARGNRVGVSALPEHCTDIYLNVTNPRDPSWLVGKSWGIRLYESGRDRGSFIQIKKKPVPNDPIQVGPNLILTDELTKRIEEITTTIPKINNRQIPKMNSNLITQIPN
;
A
#
# COMPACT_ATOMS: atom_id res chain seq x y z
N MET A 1 -15.64 -1.61 -9.20
CA MET A 1 -16.82 -2.36 -8.71
C MET A 1 -16.69 -3.79 -9.21
N HIS A 2 -16.35 -4.76 -8.37
CA HIS A 2 -16.21 -6.16 -8.80
C HIS A 2 -17.60 -6.79 -8.97
N ARG A 3 -17.92 -7.26 -10.18
CA ARG A 3 -19.25 -7.80 -10.52
C ARG A 3 -19.26 -9.31 -10.26
N ILE A 4 -19.61 -9.71 -9.03
CA ILE A 4 -19.84 -11.11 -8.63
C ILE A 4 -20.91 -11.70 -9.55
N GLN A 5 -20.67 -12.89 -10.11
CA GLN A 5 -21.57 -13.60 -11.03
C GLN A 5 -22.20 -14.85 -10.38
N PRO A 6 -23.36 -15.31 -10.86
CA PRO A 6 -23.87 -16.64 -10.52
C PRO A 6 -22.83 -17.72 -10.85
N GLY A 7 -22.56 -18.60 -9.89
CA GLY A 7 -21.53 -19.64 -9.97
C GLY A 7 -20.24 -19.32 -9.20
N ASP A 8 -20.00 -18.05 -8.84
CA ASP A 8 -18.83 -17.66 -8.07
C ASP A 8 -18.85 -18.26 -6.66
N LYS A 9 -17.66 -18.60 -6.14
CA LYS A 9 -17.47 -19.02 -4.76
C LYS A 9 -17.08 -17.83 -3.89
N VAL A 10 -17.90 -17.51 -2.90
CA VAL A 10 -17.68 -16.36 -2.00
C VAL A 10 -17.54 -16.80 -0.55
N LEU A 11 -16.72 -16.07 0.21
CA LEU A 11 -16.68 -16.16 1.67
C LEU A 11 -17.57 -15.08 2.27
N ILE A 12 -18.38 -15.45 3.25
CA ILE A 12 -19.27 -14.53 3.96
C ILE A 12 -18.61 -14.16 5.27
N LYS A 13 -18.60 -12.86 5.59
CA LYS A 13 -18.15 -12.35 6.88
C LYS A 13 -19.35 -12.23 7.82
N SER A 14 -19.46 -13.10 8.82
CA SER A 14 -20.51 -13.06 9.83
C SER A 14 -20.04 -12.35 11.09
N TRP A 15 -20.92 -11.54 11.69
CA TRP A 15 -20.73 -10.98 13.03
C TRP A 15 -21.71 -11.64 13.99
N LYS A 16 -21.24 -12.05 15.16
CA LYS A 16 -22.08 -12.52 16.26
C LYS A 16 -21.88 -11.57 17.43
N GLU A 17 -22.96 -11.17 18.09
CA GLU A 17 -22.94 -10.22 19.22
C GLU A 17 -22.01 -10.66 20.36
N SER A 18 -21.78 -11.96 20.50
CA SER A 18 -20.86 -12.56 21.47
C SER A 18 -19.38 -12.55 21.05
N SER A 19 -19.01 -12.05 19.86
CA SER A 19 -17.65 -12.13 19.31
C SER A 19 -17.16 -10.77 18.79
N LEU A 20 -16.11 -10.24 19.43
CA LEU A 20 -15.48 -8.96 19.05
C LEU A 20 -14.76 -9.00 17.69
N THR A 21 -14.50 -10.20 17.15
CA THR A 21 -13.91 -10.36 15.81
C THR A 21 -14.90 -11.05 14.88
N PRO A 22 -15.12 -10.50 13.67
CA PRO A 22 -15.95 -11.15 12.65
C PRO A 22 -15.28 -12.42 12.13
N ARG A 23 -16.09 -13.42 11.76
CA ARG A 23 -15.62 -14.72 11.26
C ARG A 23 -15.93 -14.86 9.77
N TRP A 24 -15.00 -15.43 9.02
CA TRP A 24 -15.24 -15.84 7.64
C TRP A 24 -15.83 -17.25 7.60
N GLU A 25 -16.88 -17.43 6.82
CA GLU A 25 -17.58 -18.69 6.62
C GLU A 25 -17.71 -18.96 5.12
N GLY A 26 -17.65 -20.23 4.72
CA GLY A 26 -17.76 -20.66 3.32
C GLY A 26 -16.63 -21.61 2.90
N PRO A 27 -16.41 -21.80 1.59
CA PRO A 27 -16.98 -21.03 0.46
C PRO A 27 -18.42 -21.41 0.09
N TYR A 28 -19.22 -20.41 -0.30
CA TYR A 28 -20.59 -20.59 -0.76
C TYR A 28 -20.75 -20.25 -2.24
N VAL A 29 -21.59 -21.00 -2.96
CA VAL A 29 -21.89 -20.73 -4.37
C VAL A 29 -22.96 -19.66 -4.48
N VAL A 30 -22.67 -18.62 -5.27
CA VAL A 30 -23.60 -17.55 -5.61
C VAL A 30 -24.62 -18.05 -6.62
N LEU A 31 -25.90 -17.89 -6.33
CA LEU A 31 -26.99 -18.24 -7.26
C LEU A 31 -27.51 -17.01 -8.00
N ILE A 32 -27.62 -15.87 -7.31
CA ILE A 32 -28.16 -14.62 -7.86
C ILE A 32 -27.38 -13.45 -7.27
N THR A 33 -27.12 -12.45 -8.10
CA THR A 33 -26.40 -11.21 -7.77
C THR A 33 -27.26 -10.03 -8.19
N THR A 34 -27.42 -9.05 -7.29
CA THR A 34 -28.01 -7.75 -7.57
C THR A 34 -27.01 -6.66 -7.17
N GLU A 35 -27.32 -5.40 -7.48
CA GLU A 35 -26.41 -4.28 -7.18
C GLU A 35 -26.05 -4.17 -5.69
N THR A 36 -26.96 -4.59 -4.81
CA THR A 36 -26.82 -4.42 -3.36
C THR A 36 -26.95 -5.71 -2.57
N ALA A 37 -27.15 -6.86 -3.22
CA ALA A 37 -27.32 -8.13 -2.53
C ALA A 37 -26.82 -9.33 -3.33
N VAL A 38 -26.40 -10.38 -2.62
CA VAL A 38 -26.04 -11.68 -3.20
C VAL A 38 -26.87 -12.76 -2.52
N ARG A 39 -27.47 -13.65 -3.30
CA ARG A 39 -28.13 -14.85 -2.78
C ARG A 39 -27.22 -16.07 -2.96
N THR A 40 -26.94 -16.76 -1.87
CA THR A 40 -26.16 -18.01 -1.88
C THR A 40 -27.07 -19.23 -1.72
N ALA A 41 -26.60 -20.38 -2.19
CA ALA A 41 -27.36 -21.63 -2.10
C ALA A 41 -27.70 -22.04 -0.65
N GLU A 42 -26.83 -21.70 0.30
CA GLU A 42 -26.91 -22.20 1.68
C GLU A 42 -27.34 -21.15 2.70
N LYS A 43 -27.06 -19.85 2.47
CA LYS A 43 -27.30 -18.77 3.46
C LYS A 43 -28.39 -17.76 3.06
N GLY A 44 -29.03 -17.93 1.89
CA GLY A 44 -30.08 -17.01 1.43
C GLY A 44 -29.52 -15.66 0.96
N VAL A 45 -30.33 -14.59 1.05
CA VAL A 45 -30.01 -13.23 0.56
C VAL A 45 -29.14 -12.48 1.58
N LEU A 46 -28.05 -11.89 1.12
CA LEU A 46 -27.08 -11.14 1.92
C LEU A 46 -26.86 -9.77 1.30
N LEU A 47 -26.91 -8.70 2.10
CA LEU A 47 -26.65 -7.34 1.63
C LEU A 47 -25.15 -7.11 1.43
N ILE A 48 -24.80 -6.51 0.30
CA ILE A 48 -23.45 -6.03 0.00
C ILE A 48 -23.27 -4.72 0.78
N THR A 49 -22.71 -4.78 1.97
CA THR A 49 -22.31 -3.56 2.69
C THR A 49 -21.00 -3.04 2.10
N HIS A 50 -21.00 -1.81 1.59
CA HIS A 50 -19.77 -1.08 1.27
C HIS A 50 -18.92 -0.97 2.53
N MET A 51 -17.87 -1.78 2.65
CA MET A 51 -16.83 -1.51 3.64
C MET A 51 -16.08 -0.26 3.20
N PRO A 52 -15.82 0.71 4.11
CA PRO A 52 -14.84 1.75 3.85
C PRO A 52 -13.53 1.08 3.39
N GLN A 53 -12.91 1.61 2.34
CA GLN A 53 -11.64 1.12 1.77
C GLN A 53 -10.51 0.97 2.82
N ALA A 54 -10.70 1.48 4.03
CA ALA A 54 -9.85 1.25 5.20
C ALA A 54 -9.72 -0.23 5.65
N TRP A 55 -10.63 -1.14 5.27
CA TRP A 55 -10.60 -2.54 5.75
C TRP A 55 -10.18 -3.58 4.70
N ALA A 56 -9.85 -3.16 3.47
CA ALA A 56 -9.29 -4.03 2.43
C ALA A 56 -7.83 -4.47 2.71
N GLY A 57 -7.24 -4.02 3.83
CA GLY A 57 -5.86 -4.31 4.24
C GLY A 57 -5.61 -5.73 4.79
N LEU A 58 -6.54 -6.68 4.64
CA LEU A 58 -6.36 -8.05 5.14
C LEU A 58 -6.22 -9.12 4.05
N ASN A 59 -6.39 -8.79 2.77
CA ASN A 59 -6.00 -9.68 1.66
C ASN A 59 -4.66 -9.20 1.09
N HIS A 60 -3.62 -9.23 1.93
CA HIS A 60 -2.26 -8.92 1.50
C HIS A 60 -1.78 -10.01 0.54
N GLN A 61 -1.93 -9.80 -0.77
CA GLN A 61 -1.11 -10.52 -1.74
C GLN A 61 0.35 -10.16 -1.42
N PRO A 62 1.24 -11.14 -1.17
CA PRO A 62 2.63 -10.90 -0.78
C PRO A 62 3.44 -10.13 -1.83
N HIS A 63 2.87 -9.93 -3.03
CA HIS A 63 3.47 -9.23 -4.16
C HIS A 63 2.75 -7.94 -4.55
N GLN A 64 1.72 -7.50 -3.81
CA GLN A 64 1.02 -6.26 -4.16
C GLN A 64 1.96 -5.05 -3.97
N PRO A 65 2.18 -4.22 -5.01
CA PRO A 65 2.97 -3.03 -4.88
C PRO A 65 2.24 -1.96 -4.07
N PHE A 66 3.01 -1.22 -3.28
CA PHE A 66 2.56 0.00 -2.62
C PHE A 66 3.21 1.20 -3.28
N GLU A 67 2.45 2.28 -3.40
CA GLU A 67 2.99 3.59 -3.71
C GLU A 67 3.44 4.25 -2.41
N TRP A 68 4.74 4.49 -2.30
CA TRP A 68 5.37 5.14 -1.18
C TRP A 68 5.71 6.58 -1.53
N THR A 69 5.35 7.52 -0.67
CA THR A 69 5.62 8.95 -0.89
C THR A 69 6.46 9.51 0.25
N LEU A 70 7.54 10.20 -0.10
CA LEU A 70 8.31 11.05 0.80
C LEU A 70 7.86 12.50 0.62
N THR A 71 7.46 13.13 1.71
CA THR A 71 6.99 14.51 1.75
C THR A 71 7.74 15.31 2.81
N ILE A 72 7.87 16.61 2.62
CA ILE A 72 8.33 17.55 3.64
C ILE A 72 7.15 18.42 4.10
N GLU A 73 7.13 18.77 5.38
CA GLU A 73 6.15 19.71 5.95
C GLU A 73 6.87 20.98 6.37
N GLY A 74 6.71 22.04 5.59
CA GLY A 74 7.29 23.37 5.78
C GLY A 74 6.29 24.45 5.39
N GLY A 75 5.13 24.47 6.05
CA GLY A 75 3.98 25.31 5.72
C GLY A 75 2.93 24.58 4.89
N ASN A 76 3.33 24.04 3.74
CA ASN A 76 2.52 23.12 2.91
C ASN A 76 3.22 21.76 2.76
N GLN A 77 2.45 20.69 2.61
CA GLN A 77 3.00 19.37 2.34
C GLN A 77 3.54 19.33 0.90
N LYS A 78 4.87 19.30 0.74
CA LYS A 78 5.52 19.17 -0.58
C LYS A 78 6.00 17.74 -0.77
N GLN A 79 5.51 17.09 -1.82
CA GLN A 79 5.98 15.77 -2.22
C GLN A 79 7.35 15.87 -2.88
N ILE A 80 8.32 15.12 -2.35
CA ILE A 80 9.70 15.09 -2.85
C ILE A 80 9.87 13.95 -3.83
N GLN A 81 9.45 12.74 -3.45
CA GLN A 81 9.63 11.52 -4.24
C GLN A 81 8.47 10.55 -4.05
N THR A 82 8.24 9.75 -5.10
CA THR A 82 7.30 8.63 -5.10
C THR A 82 7.98 7.39 -5.65
N ILE A 83 7.83 6.26 -4.95
CA ILE A 83 8.38 4.97 -5.35
C ILE A 83 7.27 3.92 -5.28
N ILE A 84 7.08 3.17 -6.36
CA ILE A 84 6.15 2.04 -6.38
C ILE A 84 6.96 0.75 -6.25
N THR A 85 6.75 0.01 -5.17
CA THR A 85 7.45 -1.27 -4.92
C THR A 85 6.63 -2.18 -4.03
N SER A 86 6.78 -3.49 -4.20
CA SER A 86 6.23 -4.52 -3.31
C SER A 86 7.06 -4.70 -2.03
N GLY A 87 8.28 -4.16 -2.00
CA GLY A 87 9.23 -4.26 -0.88
C GLY A 87 9.36 -2.98 -0.05
N ALA A 88 10.50 -2.87 0.64
CA ALA A 88 10.88 -1.64 1.33
C ALA A 88 11.45 -0.62 0.33
N PRO A 89 10.94 0.64 0.30
CA PRO A 89 11.54 1.69 -0.51
C PRO A 89 12.83 2.23 0.12
N SER A 90 13.67 2.81 -0.74
CA SER A 90 14.83 3.65 -0.38
C SER A 90 14.70 4.96 -1.14
N PHE A 91 14.60 6.07 -0.42
CA PHE A 91 14.57 7.40 -1.03
C PHE A 91 15.95 8.04 -0.95
N THR A 92 16.32 8.86 -1.93
CA THR A 92 17.61 9.56 -1.94
C THR A 92 17.41 11.01 -2.32
N SER A 93 17.77 11.96 -1.47
CA SER A 93 17.55 13.38 -1.74
C SER A 93 18.68 14.24 -1.18
N PRO A 94 19.01 15.39 -1.82
CA PRO A 94 19.92 16.36 -1.24
C PRO A 94 19.45 16.80 0.16
N LEU A 95 20.37 16.93 1.11
CA LEU A 95 20.04 17.32 2.49
C LEU A 95 19.21 18.63 2.55
N CYS A 96 19.59 19.62 1.75
CA CYS A 96 18.91 20.92 1.69
C CYS A 96 17.52 20.88 1.03
N THR A 97 17.21 19.82 0.29
CA THR A 97 15.84 19.60 -0.22
C THR A 97 14.92 19.15 0.91
N LEU A 98 15.44 18.37 1.85
CA LEU A 98 14.69 17.90 3.02
C LEU A 98 14.60 18.97 4.11
N ILE A 99 15.61 19.82 4.21
CA ILE A 99 15.69 20.94 5.16
C ILE A 99 15.79 22.25 4.38
N PRO A 100 14.66 22.81 3.90
CA PRO A 100 14.65 24.01 3.04
C PRO A 100 14.88 25.30 3.84
N VAL A 101 16.00 25.38 4.56
CA VAL A 101 16.42 26.55 5.34
C VAL A 101 17.39 27.40 4.55
N ILE A 102 17.40 28.72 4.76
CA ILE A 102 18.28 29.63 4.03
C ILE A 102 19.16 30.39 5.05
N PRO A 103 20.50 30.43 4.88
CA PRO A 103 21.30 29.61 3.97
C PRO A 103 21.37 28.15 4.47
N CYS A 104 21.30 27.18 3.55
CA CYS A 104 21.47 25.76 3.88
C CYS A 104 22.94 25.34 3.73
N ILE A 105 23.44 24.55 4.69
CA ILE A 105 24.81 24.04 4.69
C ILE A 105 24.77 22.58 4.23
N GLN A 106 25.15 22.34 2.97
CA GLN A 106 25.03 21.02 2.32
C GLN A 106 26.01 19.95 2.86
N ASP A 107 27.11 20.35 3.49
CA ASP A 107 28.16 19.46 4.03
C ASP A 107 28.22 19.52 5.57
N THR A 108 27.08 19.73 6.24
CA THR A 108 26.99 19.70 7.70
C THR A 108 26.32 18.42 8.17
N GLY A 109 26.65 18.00 9.39
CA GLY A 109 26.00 16.86 10.03
C GLY A 109 24.49 17.04 10.14
N PHE A 110 23.76 15.94 10.24
CA PHE A 110 22.32 15.98 10.49
C PHE A 110 21.90 14.92 11.49
N TYR A 111 20.77 15.15 12.13
CA TYR A 111 20.15 14.18 13.02
C TYR A 111 18.63 14.22 12.91
N ILE A 112 18.00 13.09 13.23
CA ILE A 112 16.57 12.84 12.98
C ILE A 112 15.94 12.31 14.27
N CYS A 113 14.81 12.90 14.66
CA CYS A 113 14.00 12.48 15.79
C CYS A 113 12.60 12.07 15.33
N PRO A 114 12.10 10.90 15.76
CA PRO A 114 10.77 10.43 15.37
C PRO A 114 9.70 11.25 16.07
N SER A 115 8.55 11.43 15.43
CA SER A 115 7.39 12.07 16.08
C SER A 115 6.77 11.21 17.18
N SER A 116 6.87 9.89 17.04
CA SER A 116 6.35 8.90 17.98
C SER A 116 7.47 8.38 18.89
N ASN A 117 7.40 8.75 20.17
CA ASN A 117 8.39 8.39 21.19
C ASN A 117 7.74 7.71 22.41
N PRO A 118 7.35 6.43 22.32
CA PRO A 118 6.82 5.70 23.47
C PRO A 118 7.80 5.73 24.65
N GLY A 119 7.34 6.16 25.82
CA GLY A 119 8.17 6.27 27.04
C GLY A 119 9.18 7.44 27.05
N ARG A 120 9.26 8.26 26.00
CA ARG A 120 10.14 9.44 25.90
C ARG A 120 9.35 10.66 25.43
N ASN A 121 8.24 10.96 26.11
CA ASN A 121 7.34 12.07 25.79
C ASN A 121 8.04 13.45 25.84
N TYR A 122 9.10 13.59 26.64
CA TYR A 122 9.95 14.80 26.67
C TYR A 122 10.65 15.08 25.33
N CYS A 123 10.63 14.16 24.36
CA CYS A 123 11.13 14.41 23.01
C CYS A 123 10.06 15.01 22.07
N SER A 124 8.78 14.87 22.40
CA SER A 124 7.66 15.16 21.49
C SER A 124 7.30 16.66 21.38
N TYR A 125 8.29 17.54 21.28
CA TYR A 125 8.13 19.00 21.12
C TYR A 125 8.14 19.39 19.64
N PRO A 126 7.00 19.82 19.05
CA PRO A 126 6.91 20.13 17.62
C PRO A 126 7.71 21.38 17.23
N ASP A 127 7.73 22.42 18.06
CA ASP A 127 8.57 23.62 17.87
C ASP A 127 10.08 23.33 17.85
N HIS A 128 10.44 22.12 18.26
CA HIS A 128 11.77 21.58 18.28
C HIS A 128 11.95 20.38 17.33
N TYR A 129 11.10 20.19 16.32
CA TYR A 129 11.25 19.09 15.36
C TYR A 129 11.38 17.71 16.05
N TYR A 130 10.68 17.50 17.17
CA TYR A 130 10.79 16.31 18.02
C TYR A 130 12.19 16.03 18.62
N CYS A 131 13.10 17.01 18.52
CA CYS A 131 14.47 16.98 19.05
C CYS A 131 14.65 18.05 20.15
N GLY A 132 13.80 18.03 21.17
CA GLY A 132 13.88 19.00 22.28
C GLY A 132 15.13 18.85 23.14
N HIS A 133 15.66 17.62 23.23
CA HIS A 133 16.82 17.27 24.05
C HIS A 133 17.75 16.33 23.30
N TRP A 134 19.05 16.35 23.65
CA TRP A 134 20.00 15.35 23.21
C TRP A 134 19.60 13.96 23.71
N GLY A 135 19.73 12.95 22.85
CA GLY A 135 19.26 11.58 23.08
C GLY A 135 17.82 11.33 22.59
N CYS A 136 17.15 12.34 22.06
CA CYS A 136 15.89 12.17 21.35
C CYS A 136 16.08 11.66 19.92
N GLU A 137 17.23 11.95 19.31
CA GLU A 137 17.56 11.48 17.98
C GLU A 137 17.70 9.96 17.94
N THR A 138 17.22 9.37 16.85
CA THR A 138 17.33 7.93 16.58
C THR A 138 18.17 7.62 15.36
N ILE A 139 18.53 8.67 14.60
CA ILE A 139 19.45 8.63 13.48
C ILE A 139 20.31 9.89 13.54
N ALA A 140 21.62 9.75 13.35
CA ALA A 140 22.55 10.85 13.20
C ALA A 140 23.63 10.50 12.19
N SER A 141 24.19 11.51 11.53
CA SER A 141 25.23 11.32 10.52
C SER A 141 26.63 11.16 11.10
N ASP A 142 26.89 11.83 12.23
CA ASP A 142 28.25 12.03 12.75
C ASP A 142 28.49 11.28 14.07
N TRP A 143 27.43 10.78 14.71
CA TRP A 143 27.48 9.95 15.90
C TRP A 143 26.46 8.81 15.82
N GLU A 144 26.60 7.82 16.69
CA GLU A 144 25.63 6.72 16.80
C GLU A 144 24.67 7.00 17.96
N PRO A 145 23.36 7.19 17.70
CA PRO A 145 22.38 7.39 18.76
C PRO A 145 22.23 6.16 19.65
N GLN A 146 21.90 6.38 20.93
CA GLN A 146 21.71 5.29 21.90
C GLN A 146 20.58 4.33 21.50
N ILE A 147 19.53 4.85 20.89
CA ILE A 147 18.36 4.08 20.44
C ILE A 147 18.24 4.23 18.93
N LYS A 148 18.29 3.11 18.21
CA LYS A 148 18.14 3.08 16.75
C LYS A 148 16.67 3.18 16.35
N ASP A 149 16.41 3.84 15.24
CA ASP A 149 15.06 3.96 14.70
C ASP A 149 14.52 2.60 14.22
N LYS A 150 13.26 2.31 14.55
CA LYS A 150 12.59 1.03 14.24
C LYS A 150 12.16 0.92 12.77
N PHE A 151 11.94 2.06 12.10
CA PHE A 151 11.20 2.14 10.84
C PHE A 151 12.03 2.75 9.71
N LEU A 152 13.07 3.51 10.04
CA LEU A 152 13.85 4.29 9.10
C LEU A 152 15.35 4.13 9.38
N LYS A 153 16.16 4.02 8.34
CA LYS A 153 17.62 4.12 8.44
C LYS A 153 18.07 5.19 7.47
N SER A 154 18.93 6.09 7.94
CA SER A 154 19.49 7.15 7.11
C SER A 154 20.99 7.27 7.27
N GLY A 155 21.61 7.90 6.29
CA GLY A 155 23.01 8.24 6.25
C GLY A 155 23.33 8.92 4.94
N TRP A 156 24.60 9.34 4.80
CA TRP A 156 25.10 9.88 3.55
C TRP A 156 25.20 8.81 2.48
N VAL A 157 24.84 9.16 1.24
CA VAL A 157 25.13 8.32 0.08
C VAL A 157 26.66 8.14 -0.01
N PRO A 158 27.15 6.91 -0.29
CA PRO A 158 28.59 6.69 -0.47
C PRO A 158 29.19 7.61 -1.52
N CYS A 159 30.18 8.41 -1.13
CA CYS A 159 30.84 9.38 -2.00
C CYS A 159 32.36 9.15 -1.98
N PRO A 160 33.01 8.95 -3.15
CA PRO A 160 34.47 8.93 -3.24
C PRO A 160 35.01 10.31 -2.83
N LYS A 161 35.86 10.38 -1.79
CA LYS A 161 36.45 11.60 -1.18
C LYS A 161 35.66 12.30 -0.08
N ARG A 162 34.56 11.73 0.43
CA ARG A 162 33.99 12.24 1.69
C ARG A 162 34.92 11.88 2.85
N ASN A 163 35.82 12.79 3.20
CA ASN A 163 36.70 12.62 4.35
C ASN A 163 35.84 12.53 5.61
N LYS A 164 35.81 11.36 6.26
CA LYS A 164 35.14 11.08 7.55
C LYS A 164 35.62 11.97 8.72
N LYS A 165 36.51 12.93 8.46
CA LYS A 165 37.13 13.87 9.40
C LYS A 165 36.87 15.34 9.08
N ARG A 166 35.85 15.70 8.28
CA ARG A 166 35.34 17.07 8.28
C ARG A 166 34.45 17.30 9.50
N ALA A 167 35.03 17.03 10.67
CA ALA A 167 34.59 17.65 11.89
C ALA A 167 34.78 19.15 11.72
N VAL A 168 33.79 19.89 12.17
CA VAL A 168 33.73 21.35 12.26
C VAL A 168 34.99 21.89 12.96
N ALA A 169 36.08 22.06 12.21
CA ALA A 169 37.23 22.82 12.64
C ALA A 169 37.04 24.25 12.13
N ARG A 170 36.47 25.07 13.01
CA ARG A 170 36.54 26.55 13.05
C ARG A 170 37.10 27.19 11.77
N GLY A 171 36.21 27.71 10.93
CA GLY A 171 36.53 28.85 10.07
C GLY A 171 37.01 28.59 8.64
N ASN A 172 37.47 27.39 8.26
CA ASN A 172 37.89 27.15 6.87
C ASN A 172 36.85 26.36 6.08
N ARG A 173 35.98 27.10 5.38
CA ARG A 173 35.03 26.55 4.39
C ARG A 173 35.81 26.04 3.19
N VAL A 174 36.15 24.75 3.16
CA VAL A 174 36.47 24.12 1.88
C VAL A 174 35.15 24.00 1.12
N GLY A 175 34.96 24.89 0.14
CA GLY A 175 33.73 25.02 -0.62
C GLY A 175 33.17 23.67 -1.08
N VAL A 176 31.86 23.51 -0.88
CA VAL A 176 31.04 22.39 -1.38
C VAL A 176 31.13 22.28 -2.92
N SER A 177 31.58 23.34 -3.58
CA SER A 177 31.82 23.46 -5.03
C SER A 177 32.86 22.48 -5.62
N ALA A 178 33.53 21.66 -4.80
CA ALA A 178 34.46 20.62 -5.26
C ALA A 178 33.97 19.18 -5.01
N LEU A 179 32.78 18.98 -4.42
CA LEU A 179 32.21 17.66 -4.23
C LEU A 179 31.47 17.19 -5.50
N PRO A 180 31.65 15.93 -5.94
CA PRO A 180 30.86 15.36 -7.02
C PRO A 180 29.35 15.44 -6.76
N GLU A 181 28.56 15.39 -7.84
CA GLU A 181 27.10 15.29 -7.75
C GLU A 181 26.69 14.10 -6.85
N HIS A 182 25.57 14.25 -6.13
CA HIS A 182 25.03 13.29 -5.15
C HIS A 182 25.82 13.08 -3.85
N CYS A 183 26.98 13.72 -3.67
CA CYS A 183 27.75 13.61 -2.42
C CYS A 183 27.12 14.34 -1.22
N THR A 184 26.12 15.18 -1.46
CA THR A 184 25.31 15.88 -0.45
C THR A 184 23.92 15.25 -0.30
N ASP A 185 23.70 14.09 -0.93
CA ASP A 185 22.47 13.34 -0.81
C ASP A 185 22.51 12.42 0.41
N ILE A 186 21.36 12.30 1.06
CA ILE A 186 21.13 11.33 2.11
C ILE A 186 20.14 10.29 1.61
N TYR A 187 20.35 9.04 2.03
CA TYR A 187 19.38 7.97 1.80
C TYR A 187 18.42 7.86 2.99
N LEU A 188 17.19 7.44 2.72
CA LEU A 188 16.13 7.16 3.69
C LEU A 188 15.57 5.77 3.38
N ASN A 189 16.08 4.76 4.08
CA ASN A 189 15.74 3.35 3.89
C ASN A 189 14.66 2.92 4.87
N VAL A 190 13.54 2.43 4.36
CA VAL A 190 12.48 1.84 5.19
C VAL A 190 12.94 0.46 5.65
N THR A 191 12.90 0.18 6.95
CA THR A 191 13.36 -1.11 7.51
C THR A 191 12.22 -2.09 7.81
N ASN A 192 11.02 -1.58 8.10
CA ASN A 192 9.89 -2.40 8.53
C ASN A 192 8.63 -2.13 7.70
N PRO A 193 8.63 -2.45 6.39
CA PRO A 193 7.63 -1.97 5.42
C PRO A 193 6.22 -2.57 5.63
N ARG A 194 6.13 -3.71 6.33
CA ARG A 194 4.86 -4.42 6.57
C ARG A 194 4.00 -3.79 7.65
N ASP A 195 4.57 -2.90 8.47
CA ASP A 195 3.81 -2.26 9.56
C ASP A 195 2.60 -1.48 8.99
N PRO A 196 1.38 -1.70 9.51
CA PRO A 196 0.18 -1.05 8.98
C PRO A 196 0.18 0.47 9.23
N SER A 197 0.93 0.96 10.21
CA SER A 197 0.98 2.40 10.51
C SER A 197 1.59 3.25 9.39
N TRP A 198 2.26 2.64 8.40
CA TRP A 198 2.66 3.33 7.18
C TRP A 198 1.48 3.84 6.34
N LEU A 199 0.28 3.26 6.50
CA LEU A 199 -0.95 3.74 5.84
C LEU A 199 -1.43 5.09 6.40
N VAL A 200 -1.22 5.31 7.71
CA VAL A 200 -1.45 6.61 8.36
C VAL A 200 -0.33 7.58 7.99
N GLY A 201 0.88 7.05 7.85
CA GLY A 201 2.10 7.83 7.64
C GLY A 201 2.89 7.95 8.92
N LYS A 202 4.21 8.06 8.76
CA LYS A 202 5.15 8.28 9.86
C LYS A 202 5.92 9.54 9.58
N SER A 203 6.14 10.33 10.63
CA SER A 203 6.85 11.60 10.52
C SER A 203 8.06 11.64 11.44
N TRP A 204 9.07 12.37 11.01
CA TRP A 204 10.27 12.67 11.77
C TRP A 204 10.60 14.14 11.62
N GLY A 205 11.20 14.73 12.64
CA GLY A 205 11.89 15.98 12.50
C GLY A 205 13.35 15.72 12.16
N ILE A 206 13.87 16.46 11.20
CA ILE A 206 15.25 16.41 10.75
C ILE A 206 15.88 17.77 10.97
N ARG A 207 17.08 17.81 11.54
CA ARG A 207 17.82 19.03 11.86
C ARG A 207 19.23 19.01 11.29
N LEU A 208 19.71 20.19 10.91
CA LEU A 208 21.13 20.43 10.67
C LEU A 208 21.85 20.51 12.01
N TYR A 209 22.99 19.83 12.12
CA TYR A 209 23.92 20.01 13.22
C TYR A 209 24.83 21.19 12.89
N GLU A 210 24.51 22.37 13.42
CA GLU A 210 25.20 23.61 13.12
C GLU A 210 25.48 24.43 14.39
N SER A 211 26.33 25.45 14.28
CA SER A 211 26.58 26.34 15.42
C SER A 211 25.36 27.22 15.68
N GLY A 212 24.78 27.15 16.88
CA GLY A 212 23.65 27.97 17.30
C GLY A 212 22.37 27.16 17.45
N ARG A 213 21.23 27.74 17.07
CA ARG A 213 19.96 27.02 17.05
C ARG A 213 19.91 26.16 15.79
N ASP A 214 19.96 24.86 15.97
CA ASP A 214 19.82 23.88 14.89
C ASP A 214 18.49 24.05 14.16
N ARG A 215 18.57 24.47 12.90
CA ARG A 215 17.40 24.63 12.03
C ARG A 215 17.01 23.28 11.43
N GLY A 216 15.72 23.11 11.17
CA GLY A 216 15.18 21.82 10.74
C GLY A 216 13.91 21.91 9.92
N SER A 217 13.39 20.73 9.62
CA SER A 217 12.17 20.51 8.86
C SER A 217 11.53 19.20 9.32
N PHE A 218 10.31 18.93 8.87
CA PHE A 218 9.67 17.65 9.06
C PHE A 218 9.66 16.86 7.77
N ILE A 219 9.94 15.57 7.86
CA ILE A 219 9.74 14.61 6.79
C ILE A 219 8.62 13.66 7.17
N GLN A 220 7.80 13.29 6.20
CA GLN A 220 6.76 12.28 6.36
C GLN A 220 6.84 11.25 5.23
N ILE A 221 6.79 9.97 5.60
CA ILE A 221 6.71 8.85 4.67
C ILE A 221 5.40 8.11 4.91
N LYS A 222 4.63 7.91 3.84
CA LYS A 222 3.38 7.16 3.85
C LYS A 222 3.34 6.19 2.69
N LYS A 223 2.60 5.10 2.85
CA LYS A 223 2.30 4.14 1.78
C LYS A 223 0.81 4.14 1.49
N LYS A 224 0.44 3.97 0.23
CA LYS A 224 -0.95 3.70 -0.18
C LYS A 224 -0.98 2.51 -1.13
N PRO A 225 -2.05 1.70 -1.11
CA PRO A 225 -2.21 0.61 -2.06
C PRO A 225 -2.29 1.21 -3.47
N VAL A 226 -1.57 0.60 -4.42
CA VAL A 226 -1.75 0.93 -5.84
C VAL A 226 -3.09 0.35 -6.28
N PRO A 227 -3.97 1.12 -6.96
CA PRO A 227 -5.17 0.57 -7.56
C PRO A 227 -4.81 -0.54 -8.55
N ASN A 228 -5.22 -1.77 -8.24
CA ASN A 228 -5.18 -2.88 -9.17
C ASN A 228 -6.55 -2.90 -9.87
N ASP A 229 -6.82 -1.95 -10.74
CA ASP A 229 -7.95 -2.10 -11.66
C ASP A 229 -7.48 -3.05 -12.77
N PRO A 230 -7.95 -4.32 -12.81
CA PRO A 230 -7.62 -5.20 -13.91
C PRO A 230 -8.13 -4.54 -15.19
N ILE A 231 -7.23 -4.29 -16.15
CA ILE A 231 -7.64 -3.91 -17.51
C ILE A 231 -8.50 -5.07 -18.02
N GLN A 232 -9.74 -4.76 -18.35
CA GLN A 232 -10.71 -5.74 -18.80
C GLN A 232 -10.29 -6.23 -20.19
N VAL A 233 -9.56 -7.35 -20.25
CA VAL A 233 -9.37 -8.10 -21.49
C VAL A 233 -10.70 -8.80 -21.74
N GLY A 234 -11.48 -8.26 -22.67
CA GLY A 234 -12.77 -8.81 -23.07
C GLY A 234 -12.64 -10.26 -23.55
N PRO A 235 -13.76 -10.98 -23.72
CA PRO A 235 -13.73 -12.36 -24.21
C PRO A 235 -12.94 -12.42 -25.52
N ASN A 236 -11.95 -13.32 -25.59
CA ASN A 236 -11.32 -13.68 -26.85
C ASN A 236 -12.43 -14.14 -27.81
N LEU A 237 -12.73 -13.34 -28.83
CA LEU A 237 -13.80 -13.58 -29.80
C LEU A 237 -13.63 -14.89 -30.60
N ILE A 238 -12.46 -15.52 -30.51
CA ILE A 238 -12.09 -16.75 -31.22
C ILE A 238 -13.03 -17.91 -30.86
N LEU A 239 -13.52 -18.00 -29.62
CA LEU A 239 -14.35 -19.12 -29.17
C LEU A 239 -15.83 -18.99 -29.57
N THR A 240 -16.33 -17.77 -29.78
CA THR A 240 -17.71 -17.53 -30.20
C THR A 240 -17.92 -17.91 -31.67
N ASP A 241 -16.97 -17.60 -32.54
CA ASP A 241 -17.10 -17.94 -33.96
C ASP A 241 -17.04 -19.46 -34.19
N GLU A 242 -16.17 -20.18 -33.47
CA GLU A 242 -16.03 -21.63 -33.64
C GLU A 242 -17.22 -22.42 -33.06
N LEU A 243 -17.81 -21.96 -31.96
CA LEU A 243 -19.04 -22.54 -31.39
C LEU A 243 -20.26 -22.26 -32.29
N THR A 244 -20.37 -21.04 -32.83
CA THR A 244 -21.48 -20.67 -33.72
C THR A 244 -21.42 -21.47 -35.02
N LYS A 245 -20.21 -21.63 -35.59
CA LYS A 245 -19.98 -22.43 -36.79
C LYS A 245 -20.27 -23.92 -36.58
N ARG A 246 -19.91 -24.49 -35.43
CA ARG A 246 -20.25 -25.89 -35.08
C ARG A 246 -21.76 -26.09 -34.85
N ILE A 247 -22.47 -25.11 -34.29
CA ILE A 247 -23.93 -25.19 -34.09
C ILE A 247 -24.67 -25.11 -35.44
N GLU A 248 -24.19 -24.28 -36.38
CA GLU A 248 -24.72 -24.20 -37.75
C GLU A 248 -24.45 -25.49 -38.57
N GLU A 249 -23.30 -26.13 -38.40
CA GLU A 249 -22.98 -27.42 -39.04
C GLU A 249 -23.82 -28.59 -38.47
N ILE A 250 -24.14 -28.57 -37.17
CA ILE A 250 -24.98 -29.60 -36.54
C ILE A 250 -26.46 -29.43 -36.92
N THR A 251 -26.95 -28.21 -37.11
CA THR A 251 -28.34 -27.95 -37.47
C THR A 251 -28.65 -28.18 -38.96
N THR A 252 -27.64 -28.22 -39.82
CA THR A 252 -27.79 -28.47 -41.26
C THR A 252 -27.75 -29.95 -41.65
N THR A 253 -27.40 -30.85 -40.74
CA THR A 253 -27.23 -32.30 -41.03
C THR A 253 -28.36 -33.20 -40.52
N ILE A 254 -29.40 -32.66 -39.87
CA ILE A 254 -30.58 -33.46 -39.48
C ILE A 254 -31.63 -33.41 -40.62
N PRO A 255 -31.91 -34.52 -41.34
CA PRO A 255 -32.97 -34.53 -42.33
C PRO A 255 -34.33 -34.34 -41.65
N LYS A 256 -35.15 -33.44 -42.20
CA LYS A 256 -36.55 -33.24 -41.78
C LYS A 256 -37.30 -34.56 -41.92
N ILE A 257 -37.54 -35.24 -40.80
CA ILE A 257 -38.50 -36.36 -40.75
C ILE A 257 -39.90 -35.74 -40.92
N ASN A 258 -40.53 -36.07 -42.05
CA ASN A 258 -41.92 -35.69 -42.34
C ASN A 258 -42.86 -36.43 -41.39
N ASN A 259 -43.45 -35.72 -40.44
CA ASN A 259 -44.51 -36.23 -39.58
C ASN A 259 -45.82 -36.34 -40.36
N ARG A 260 -46.04 -37.49 -41.01
CA ARG A 260 -47.38 -38.00 -41.34
C ARG A 260 -47.44 -39.51 -41.12
N GLN A 261 -47.74 -39.92 -39.88
CA GLN A 261 -48.58 -41.09 -39.49
C GLN A 261 -48.38 -41.43 -37.98
N ILE A 262 -49.22 -40.82 -37.13
CA ILE A 262 -50.10 -41.40 -36.06
C ILE A 262 -49.65 -42.76 -35.42
N PRO A 263 -49.69 -42.99 -34.07
CA PRO A 263 -50.88 -42.76 -33.23
C PRO A 263 -50.74 -42.13 -31.84
N LYS A 264 -51.85 -41.51 -31.43
CA LYS A 264 -52.20 -41.16 -30.05
C LYS A 264 -52.51 -42.43 -29.24
N MET A 265 -52.02 -42.51 -28.01
CA MET A 265 -52.61 -43.33 -26.94
C MET A 265 -52.48 -42.65 -25.58
N ASN A 266 -53.42 -43.01 -24.70
CA ASN A 266 -54.10 -42.18 -23.70
C ASN A 266 -53.37 -41.98 -22.36
N SER A 267 -53.90 -40.98 -21.64
CA SER A 267 -53.81 -40.71 -20.21
C SER A 267 -54.32 -41.84 -19.29
N ASN A 268 -53.89 -41.77 -18.00
CA ASN A 268 -54.40 -42.41 -16.76
C ASN A 268 -53.54 -43.59 -16.24
N LEU A 269 -53.24 -43.83 -14.95
CA LEU A 269 -53.73 -43.39 -13.62
C LEU A 269 -52.75 -43.97 -12.52
N ILE A 270 -52.53 -43.26 -11.38
CA ILE A 270 -52.41 -43.76 -9.95
C ILE A 270 -51.13 -44.57 -9.52
N THR A 271 -50.50 -44.51 -8.31
CA THR A 271 -50.88 -44.29 -6.88
C THR A 271 -49.70 -43.88 -5.97
N GLN A 272 -50.02 -43.48 -4.73
CA GLN A 272 -49.23 -43.07 -3.55
C GLN A 272 -48.51 -44.19 -2.72
N ILE A 273 -47.53 -43.72 -1.92
CA ILE A 273 -46.82 -44.12 -0.64
C ILE A 273 -47.28 -45.39 0.13
N PRO A 274 -46.41 -46.08 0.94
CA PRO A 274 -46.05 -45.71 2.35
C PRO A 274 -44.55 -45.98 2.68
N ASN A 275 -43.90 -45.61 3.80
CA ASN A 275 -44.20 -44.97 5.10
C ASN A 275 -42.96 -44.15 5.51
#